data_AF-A0A0D6LY16-F1
#
_entry.id   AF-A0A0D6LY16-F1
#
_cell.length_a   1.000
_cell.length_b   1.000
_cell.length_c   1.000
_cell.angle_alpha   90.00
_cell.angle_beta   90.00
_cell.angle_gamma   90.00
#
_symmetry.space_group_name_H-M   'P 1'
#
loop_
_entity.id
_entity.type
_entity.pdbx_description
1 polymer ?
#
loop_
_entity_poly.entity_id
_entity_poly.type
_entity_poly.pdbx_seq_one_letter_code
_entity_poly.pdbx_strand_id
1 'polypeptide(L)'
;MVEDIFQFLWAGGLNPYDLYRDCDPNPAINGERMTHMLKGNLSRPSMKEQEGVAAGFKHVEKEQKKGDILSFLRANQPLYGDVPCLNDTDVITYMNDHNVRKALNIPFNLPKWDICSTRVTETYQKQYGDMAPFIKKIVGANVRVLLYYGDTDMACNFMMGQQFSDQLGFKRILGKTPWKFDRQIAGFKTMFKGLTFLTVRGAGHMAPQWRAPQMYYVIQQFLLNHPI
;
A
#
# COMPACT_ATOMS: atom_id res chain seq x y z
N MET A 1 2.70 -16.66 -13.50
CA MET A 1 1.58 -16.73 -12.54
C MET A 1 1.62 -15.56 -11.55
N VAL A 2 2.71 -15.31 -10.81
CA VAL A 2 2.78 -14.16 -9.86
C VAL A 2 2.93 -12.82 -10.58
N GLU A 3 3.73 -12.73 -11.64
CA GLU A 3 3.85 -11.51 -12.47
C GLU A 3 2.53 -11.15 -13.15
N ASP A 4 1.76 -12.16 -13.61
CA ASP A 4 0.47 -11.95 -14.25
C ASP A 4 -0.56 -11.36 -13.26
N ILE A 5 -0.50 -11.74 -11.98
CA ILE A 5 -1.33 -11.16 -10.91
C ILE A 5 -0.88 -9.73 -10.59
N PHE A 6 0.42 -9.47 -10.55
CA PHE A 6 0.93 -8.11 -10.31
C PHE A 6 0.47 -7.16 -11.42
N GLN A 7 0.63 -7.55 -12.68
CA GLN A 7 0.13 -6.76 -13.80
C GLN A 7 -1.40 -6.63 -13.77
N PHE A 8 -2.13 -7.69 -13.42
CA PHE A 8 -3.59 -7.63 -13.26
C PHE A 8 -4.02 -6.63 -12.18
N LEU A 9 -3.34 -6.58 -11.04
CA LEU A 9 -3.67 -5.67 -9.94
C LEU A 9 -3.36 -4.22 -10.31
N TRP A 10 -2.17 -3.94 -10.83
CA TRP A 10 -1.72 -2.58 -11.09
C TRP A 10 -2.21 -1.99 -12.41
N ALA A 11 -2.36 -2.82 -13.46
CA ALA A 11 -2.90 -2.38 -14.75
C ALA A 11 -4.44 -2.50 -14.83
N GLY A 12 -5.05 -3.23 -13.89
CA GLY A 12 -6.47 -3.51 -13.90
C GLY A 12 -7.38 -2.41 -13.37
N GLY A 13 -6.84 -1.36 -12.75
CA GLY A 13 -7.64 -0.32 -12.13
C GLY A 13 -8.31 -0.74 -10.81
N LEU A 14 -7.98 -1.91 -10.27
CA LEU A 14 -8.24 -2.22 -8.87
C LEU A 14 -7.35 -1.32 -8.00
N ASN A 15 -7.85 -0.87 -6.85
CA ASN A 15 -7.02 -0.19 -5.88
C ASN A 15 -6.21 -1.24 -5.10
N PRO A 16 -4.88 -1.33 -5.30
CA PRO A 16 -4.06 -2.35 -4.65
C PRO A 16 -3.91 -2.12 -3.15
N TYR A 17 -4.17 -0.89 -2.70
CA TYR A 17 -4.08 -0.52 -1.31
C TYR A 17 -5.38 -0.78 -0.55
N ASP A 18 -6.53 -0.87 -1.22
CA ASP A 18 -7.83 -1.25 -0.62
C ASP A 18 -8.77 -1.79 -1.71
N LEU A 19 -8.96 -3.11 -1.78
CA LEU A 19 -9.76 -3.76 -2.83
C LEU A 19 -11.21 -3.26 -2.92
N TYR A 20 -11.76 -2.67 -1.86
CA TYR A 20 -13.14 -2.16 -1.86
C TYR A 20 -13.25 -0.66 -2.15
N ARG A 21 -12.14 0.02 -2.41
CA ARG A 21 -12.14 1.43 -2.81
C ARG A 21 -11.83 1.58 -4.29
N ASP A 22 -12.44 2.60 -4.87
CA ASP A 22 -12.14 2.99 -6.24
C ASP A 22 -10.71 3.55 -6.31
N CYS A 23 -9.98 3.16 -7.35
CA CYS A 23 -8.67 3.74 -7.67
C CYS A 23 -8.82 5.10 -8.35
N ASP A 24 -9.81 5.22 -9.24
CA ASP A 24 -10.22 6.46 -9.88
C ASP A 24 -11.65 6.78 -9.43
N PRO A 25 -11.96 7.99 -8.92
CA PRO A 25 -13.32 8.33 -8.54
C PRO A 25 -14.31 8.38 -9.71
N ASN A 26 -13.85 8.31 -10.97
CA ASN A 26 -14.70 8.30 -12.15
C ASN A 26 -15.19 6.87 -12.49
N PRO A 27 -16.50 6.56 -12.29
CA PRO A 27 -17.04 5.22 -12.50
C PRO A 27 -17.04 4.78 -13.97
N ALA A 28 -17.05 5.72 -14.93
CA ALA A 28 -17.01 5.37 -16.36
C ALA A 28 -15.63 4.82 -16.75
N ILE A 29 -14.56 5.44 -16.23
CA ILE A 29 -13.17 5.00 -16.45
C ILE A 29 -12.95 3.62 -15.81
N ASN A 30 -13.44 3.42 -14.58
CA ASN A 30 -13.36 2.12 -13.91
C ASN A 30 -14.14 1.03 -14.66
N GLY A 31 -15.34 1.33 -15.15
CA GLY A 31 -16.18 0.40 -15.91
C GLY A 31 -15.54 -0.04 -17.23
N GLU A 32 -14.91 0.88 -17.97
CA GLU A 32 -14.18 0.55 -19.18
C GLU A 32 -12.94 -0.31 -18.89
N ARG A 33 -12.13 0.05 -17.88
CA ARG A 33 -10.95 -0.74 -17.47
C ARG A 33 -11.34 -2.18 -17.12
N MET A 34 -12.36 -2.38 -16.29
CA MET A 34 -12.86 -3.72 -15.93
C MET A 34 -13.37 -4.51 -17.13
N THR A 35 -14.05 -3.85 -18.07
CA THR A 35 -14.54 -4.48 -19.29
C THR A 35 -13.39 -4.96 -20.20
N HIS A 36 -12.31 -4.18 -20.29
CA HIS A 36 -11.11 -4.57 -21.03
C HIS A 36 -10.36 -5.74 -20.37
N MET A 37 -10.33 -5.80 -19.04
CA MET A 37 -9.74 -6.92 -18.29
C MET A 37 -10.50 -8.23 -18.47
N LEU A 38 -11.84 -8.20 -18.34
CA LEU A 38 -12.69 -9.39 -18.46
C LEU A 38 -12.62 -10.02 -19.86
N LYS A 39 -12.26 -9.23 -20.87
CA LYS A 39 -12.06 -9.70 -22.25
C LYS A 39 -10.69 -10.35 -22.51
N GLY A 40 -9.80 -10.41 -21.51
CA GLY A 40 -8.51 -11.12 -21.63
C GLY A 40 -7.48 -10.45 -22.54
N ASN A 41 -7.68 -9.19 -22.92
CA ASN A 41 -6.79 -8.44 -23.82
C ASN A 41 -5.54 -7.85 -23.11
N LEU A 42 -4.99 -8.58 -22.13
CA LEU A 42 -3.71 -8.22 -21.50
C LEU A 42 -2.57 -8.59 -22.46
N SER A 43 -2.23 -7.68 -23.37
CA SER A 43 -0.92 -7.72 -24.03
C SER A 43 0.14 -7.53 -22.96
N ARG A 44 1.00 -8.54 -22.74
CA ARG A 44 2.17 -8.47 -21.85
C ARG A 44 2.96 -7.19 -22.14
N PRO A 45 2.99 -6.18 -21.25
CA PRO A 45 4.01 -5.16 -21.34
C PRO A 45 5.34 -5.84 -21.04
N SER A 46 6.29 -5.71 -21.97
CA SER A 46 7.64 -6.19 -21.73
C SER A 46 8.20 -5.47 -20.49
N MET A 47 8.96 -6.19 -19.67
CA MET A 47 9.61 -5.72 -18.44
C MET A 47 10.46 -4.43 -18.59
N LYS A 48 10.65 -3.94 -19.82
CA LYS A 48 11.38 -2.70 -20.12
C LYS A 48 10.53 -1.42 -20.06
N GLU A 49 9.20 -1.50 -20.02
CA GLU A 49 8.34 -0.30 -20.03
C GLU A 49 7.94 0.23 -18.64
N GLN A 50 8.26 -0.49 -17.56
CA GLN A 50 8.11 0.03 -16.19
C GLN A 50 9.25 0.96 -15.76
N GLU A 51 10.34 1.05 -16.53
CA GLU A 51 11.46 1.97 -16.29
C GLU A 51 11.16 3.44 -16.70
N GLY A 52 9.96 3.73 -17.22
CA GLY A 52 9.68 4.96 -17.97
C GLY A 52 8.71 5.97 -17.33
N VAL A 53 8.30 5.82 -16.06
CA VAL A 53 7.42 6.83 -15.41
C VAL A 53 8.23 7.97 -14.78
N ALA A 54 9.56 7.97 -14.93
CA ALA A 54 10.48 8.95 -14.34
C ALA A 54 11.06 10.00 -15.31
N ALA A 55 10.62 10.10 -16.56
CA ALA A 55 11.17 11.07 -17.50
C ALA A 55 10.09 11.91 -18.18
N GLY A 56 9.97 13.17 -17.76
CA GLY A 56 9.29 14.19 -18.55
C GLY A 56 10.01 14.44 -19.88
N PHE A 57 9.19 14.62 -20.93
CA PHE A 57 9.44 15.30 -22.21
C PHE A 57 10.69 14.94 -23.03
N LYS A 58 10.47 14.32 -24.20
CA LYS A 58 11.00 14.79 -25.50
C LYS A 58 10.39 14.05 -26.71
N HIS A 59 10.13 14.86 -27.74
CA HIS A 59 9.78 14.56 -29.14
C HIS A 59 8.49 13.77 -29.45
N VAL A 60 7.52 14.53 -29.95
CA VAL A 60 6.42 14.07 -30.79
C VAL A 60 7.00 13.55 -32.10
N GLU A 61 6.94 12.25 -32.32
CA GLU A 61 6.97 11.66 -33.66
C GLU A 61 5.69 10.86 -33.90
N LYS A 62 5.03 11.21 -35.00
CA LYS A 62 3.77 10.64 -35.45
C LYS A 62 3.99 9.21 -35.90
N GLU A 63 3.37 8.24 -35.23
CA GLU A 63 2.88 7.05 -35.91
C GLU A 63 1.46 6.71 -35.46
N GLN A 64 0.58 6.63 -36.46
CA GLN A 64 -0.85 6.40 -36.37
C GLN A 64 -1.09 4.90 -36.61
N LYS A 65 -1.20 4.09 -35.55
CA LYS A 65 -1.62 2.68 -35.64
C LYS A 65 -2.58 2.30 -34.51
N LYS A 66 -3.57 1.48 -34.88
CA LYS A 66 -4.72 0.96 -34.12
C LYS A 66 -4.58 1.00 -32.59
N GLY A 67 -5.58 1.61 -31.95
CA GLY A 67 -5.67 1.88 -30.50
C GLY A 67 -5.16 0.76 -29.61
N ASP A 68 -3.94 0.97 -29.14
CA ASP A 68 -3.29 0.17 -28.12
C ASP A 68 -3.85 0.56 -26.73
N ILE A 69 -4.17 -0.42 -25.88
CA ILE A 69 -4.58 -0.17 -24.49
C ILE A 69 -3.52 0.66 -23.77
N LEU A 70 -2.25 0.50 -24.12
CA LEU A 70 -1.16 1.27 -23.54
C LEU A 70 -1.24 2.76 -23.89
N SER A 71 -1.72 3.12 -25.09
CA SER A 71 -1.94 4.52 -25.46
C SER A 71 -3.19 5.11 -24.80
N PHE A 72 -4.23 4.30 -24.58
CA PHE A 72 -5.40 4.70 -23.78
C PHE A 72 -5.06 4.86 -22.29
N LEU A 73 -4.30 3.94 -21.68
CA LEU A 73 -3.86 4.00 -20.29
C LEU A 73 -2.85 5.13 -20.04
N ARG A 74 -1.99 5.46 -21.04
CA ARG A 74 -1.12 6.65 -21.00
C ARG A 74 -1.92 7.95 -21.17
N ALA A 75 -2.91 7.98 -22.07
CA ALA A 75 -3.75 9.16 -22.28
C ALA A 75 -4.73 9.41 -21.11
N ASN A 76 -5.12 8.36 -20.39
CA ASN A 76 -6.04 8.38 -19.24
C ASN A 76 -5.34 7.82 -17.99
N GLN A 77 -4.13 8.31 -17.70
CA GLN A 77 -3.51 8.07 -16.41
C GLN A 77 -4.46 8.59 -15.30
N PRO A 78 -4.73 7.79 -14.26
CA PRO A 78 -5.56 8.25 -13.17
C PRO A 78 -4.85 9.41 -12.46
N LEU A 79 -5.67 10.39 -12.10
CA LEU A 79 -5.38 11.59 -11.32
C LEU A 79 -4.10 11.55 -10.45
N TYR A 80 -3.20 12.50 -10.75
CA TYR A 80 -2.24 13.20 -9.88
C TYR A 80 -2.02 12.63 -8.46
N GLY A 81 -0.92 11.89 -8.29
CA GLY A 81 -0.33 11.49 -7.02
C GLY A 81 0.96 10.72 -7.27
N ASP A 82 1.96 10.87 -6.40
CA ASP A 82 3.21 10.10 -6.45
C ASP A 82 2.96 8.59 -6.29
N VAL A 83 1.86 8.23 -5.64
CA VAL A 83 1.43 6.86 -5.36
C VAL A 83 0.17 6.54 -6.15
N PRO A 84 0.13 5.44 -6.94
CA PRO A 84 -1.04 5.12 -7.75
C PRO A 84 -2.31 4.95 -6.89
N CYS A 85 -3.47 5.37 -7.39
CA CYS A 85 -4.77 5.25 -6.70
C CYS A 85 -4.92 6.07 -5.41
N LEU A 86 -4.03 7.04 -5.15
CA LEU A 86 -4.13 7.99 -4.05
C LEU A 86 -4.12 9.42 -4.61
N ASN A 87 -5.02 10.26 -4.11
CA ASN A 87 -5.01 11.69 -4.43
C ASN A 87 -4.28 12.44 -3.33
N ASP A 88 -3.08 12.88 -3.68
CA ASP A 88 -2.10 13.45 -2.77
C ASP A 88 -2.00 14.98 -2.91
N THR A 89 -2.85 15.56 -3.78
CA THR A 89 -2.80 16.98 -4.17
C THR A 89 -2.91 17.92 -2.97
N ASP A 90 -3.81 17.63 -2.03
CA ASP A 90 -4.06 18.50 -0.87
C ASP A 90 -2.84 18.58 0.05
N VAL A 91 -2.22 17.43 0.35
CA VAL A 91 -1.03 17.40 1.21
C VAL A 91 0.20 17.97 0.51
N ILE A 92 0.39 17.69 -0.79
CA ILE A 92 1.47 18.29 -1.58
C ILE A 92 1.33 19.81 -1.61
N THR A 93 0.10 20.32 -1.80
CA THR A 93 -0.17 21.76 -1.80
C THR A 93 0.12 22.38 -0.45
N TYR A 94 -0.42 21.79 0.63
CA TYR A 94 -0.21 22.28 2.00
C TYR A 94 1.27 22.29 2.39
N MET A 95 1.99 21.19 2.14
CA MET A 95 3.40 21.05 2.53
C MET A 95 4.34 21.94 1.72
N ASN A 96 3.91 22.42 0.54
CA ASN A 96 4.67 23.36 -0.27
C ASN A 96 4.27 24.83 -0.07
N ASP A 97 3.25 25.12 0.75
CA ASP A 97 2.91 26.49 1.12
C ASP A 97 4.09 27.15 1.84
N HIS A 98 4.38 28.40 1.47
CA HIS A 98 5.52 29.14 2.02
C HIS A 98 5.41 29.33 3.54
N ASN A 99 4.21 29.64 4.04
CA ASN A 99 4.00 29.86 5.47
C ASN A 99 4.10 28.55 6.25
N VAL A 100 3.60 27.45 5.69
CA VAL A 100 3.76 26.11 6.27
C VAL A 100 5.24 25.72 6.33
N ARG A 101 5.98 25.85 5.22
CA ARG A 101 7.43 25.58 5.19
C ARG A 101 8.21 26.44 6.19
N LYS A 102 7.88 27.73 6.29
CA LYS A 102 8.48 28.63 7.27
C LYS A 102 8.15 28.22 8.70
N ALA A 103 6.91 27.87 9.00
CA ALA A 103 6.47 27.43 10.33
C ALA A 103 7.14 26.11 10.76
N LEU A 104 7.40 25.22 9.80
CA LEU A 104 8.15 23.98 10.00
C LEU A 104 9.67 24.15 9.95
N ASN A 105 10.17 25.40 9.84
CA ASN A 105 11.59 25.74 9.75
C ASN A 105 12.33 25.06 8.59
N ILE A 106 11.66 24.85 7.46
CA ILE A 106 12.27 24.26 6.26
C ILE A 106 13.13 25.33 5.57
N PRO A 107 14.43 25.08 5.34
CA PRO A 107 15.29 26.02 4.61
C PRO A 107 14.73 26.35 3.22
N PHE A 108 14.80 27.63 2.85
CA PHE A 108 14.22 28.15 1.59
C PHE A 108 14.92 27.60 0.34
N ASN A 109 16.15 27.10 0.47
CA ASN A 109 16.97 26.59 -0.62
C ASN A 109 16.72 25.10 -0.92
N LEU A 110 15.85 24.43 -0.17
CA LEU A 110 15.49 23.03 -0.43
C LEU A 110 14.44 22.94 -1.55
N PRO A 111 14.43 21.84 -2.32
CA PRO A 111 13.44 21.62 -3.38
C PRO A 111 12.00 21.57 -2.83
N LYS A 112 11.04 21.51 -3.75
CA LYS A 112 9.64 21.22 -3.42
C LYS A 112 9.55 19.88 -2.68
N TRP A 113 8.64 19.83 -1.73
CA TRP A 113 8.29 18.63 -1.01
C TRP A 113 7.39 17.75 -1.89
N ASP A 114 7.59 16.44 -1.81
CA ASP A 114 6.73 15.44 -2.45
C ASP A 114 6.52 14.25 -1.49
N ILE A 115 5.53 13.42 -1.77
CA ILE A 115 5.22 12.26 -0.93
C ILE A 115 6.27 11.17 -1.11
N CYS A 116 6.71 10.92 -2.35
CA CYS A 116 7.73 9.94 -2.68
C CYS A 116 8.82 10.56 -3.56
N SER A 117 10.06 10.10 -3.36
CA SER A 117 11.17 10.49 -4.22
C SER A 117 11.47 9.37 -5.21
N THR A 118 11.05 9.53 -6.48
CA THR A 118 11.32 8.56 -7.56
C THR A 118 12.78 8.16 -7.65
N ARG A 119 13.70 9.14 -7.57
CA ARG A 119 15.15 8.87 -7.58
C ARG A 119 15.58 7.92 -6.46
N VAL A 120 14.99 8.05 -5.27
CA VAL A 120 15.34 7.18 -4.14
C VAL A 120 14.78 5.79 -4.41
N THR A 121 13.52 5.69 -4.83
CA THR A 121 12.87 4.41 -5.17
C THR A 121 13.65 3.62 -6.23
N GLU A 122 14.11 4.28 -7.29
CA GLU A 122 14.84 3.64 -8.40
C GLU A 122 16.27 3.24 -8.05
N THR A 123 16.94 4.00 -7.18
CA THR A 123 18.34 3.74 -6.83
C THR A 123 18.50 2.86 -5.59
N TYR A 124 17.41 2.58 -4.88
CA TYR A 124 17.45 1.79 -3.65
C TYR A 124 17.73 0.31 -3.92
N GLN A 125 18.70 -0.24 -3.19
CA GLN A 125 19.04 -1.67 -3.25
C GLN A 125 18.52 -2.39 -2.00
N LYS A 126 17.59 -3.33 -2.19
CA LYS A 126 17.07 -4.16 -1.08
C LYS A 126 18.17 -5.09 -0.56
N GLN A 127 18.47 -4.98 0.73
CA GLN A 127 19.53 -5.75 1.38
C GLN A 127 19.05 -7.08 2.01
N TYR A 128 17.76 -7.17 2.33
CA TYR A 128 17.18 -8.31 3.04
C TYR A 128 15.94 -8.82 2.33
N GLY A 129 15.89 -10.12 2.09
CA GLY A 129 14.70 -10.81 1.57
C GLY A 129 13.79 -11.39 2.66
N ASP A 130 14.29 -11.47 3.90
CA ASP A 130 13.56 -12.04 5.04
C ASP A 130 13.86 -11.25 6.32
N MET A 131 12.81 -10.93 7.06
CA MET A 131 12.86 -10.21 8.34
C MET A 131 12.75 -11.13 9.56
N ALA A 132 12.54 -12.44 9.39
CA ALA A 132 12.38 -13.39 10.48
C ALA A 132 13.54 -13.37 11.51
N PRO A 133 14.83 -13.31 11.11
CA PRO A 133 15.93 -13.25 12.08
C PRO A 133 15.85 -12.04 13.01
N PHE A 134 15.39 -10.90 12.49
CA PHE A 134 15.27 -9.66 13.24
C PHE A 134 14.10 -9.73 14.23
N ILE A 135 12.93 -10.21 13.80
CA ILE A 135 11.78 -10.39 14.71
C ILE A 135 12.11 -11.38 15.81
N LYS A 136 12.79 -12.49 15.51
CA LYS A 136 13.27 -13.46 16.51
C LYS A 136 14.21 -12.81 17.53
N LYS A 137 15.13 -11.96 17.08
CA LYS A 137 16.04 -11.22 17.96
C LYS A 137 15.29 -10.25 18.89
N ILE A 138 14.32 -9.51 18.37
CA ILE A 138 13.51 -8.55 19.13
C ILE A 138 12.69 -9.26 20.21
N VAL A 139 11.99 -10.33 19.85
CA VAL A 139 11.21 -11.15 20.79
C VAL A 139 12.11 -11.83 21.82
N GLY A 140 13.29 -12.32 21.40
CA GLY A 140 14.29 -12.91 22.29
C GLY A 140 14.85 -11.91 23.33
N ALA A 141 14.81 -10.61 23.03
CA ALA A 141 15.15 -9.53 23.95
C ALA A 141 13.96 -9.09 24.84
N ASN A 142 12.86 -9.87 24.88
CA ASN A 142 11.62 -9.57 25.60
C ASN A 142 10.92 -8.27 25.17
N VAL A 143 11.13 -7.82 23.94
CA VAL A 143 10.39 -6.68 23.36
C VAL A 143 9.13 -7.22 22.69
N ARG A 144 7.98 -6.62 23.01
CA ARG A 144 6.68 -7.00 22.42
C ARG A 144 6.61 -6.54 20.97
N VAL A 145 6.13 -7.42 20.10
CA VAL A 145 5.92 -7.14 18.68
C VAL A 145 4.42 -7.19 18.35
N LEU A 146 3.93 -6.18 17.65
CA LEU A 146 2.62 -6.16 17.03
C LEU A 146 2.80 -6.11 15.51
N LEU A 147 2.25 -7.11 14.83
CA LEU A 147 2.10 -7.11 13.38
C LEU A 147 0.62 -6.92 13.07
N TYR A 148 0.25 -5.82 12.41
CA TYR A 148 -1.14 -5.57 12.02
C TYR A 148 -1.25 -5.35 10.51
N TYR A 149 -2.37 -5.81 9.94
CA TYR A 149 -2.63 -5.75 8.52
C TYR A 149 -4.09 -5.37 8.26
N GLY A 150 -4.34 -4.50 7.29
CA GLY A 150 -5.66 -4.36 6.70
C GLY A 150 -6.05 -5.62 5.92
N ASP A 151 -7.27 -6.13 6.07
CA ASP A 151 -7.70 -7.34 5.37
C ASP A 151 -8.13 -7.12 3.91
N THR A 152 -8.12 -5.87 3.44
CA THR A 152 -8.41 -5.50 2.04
C THR A 152 -7.18 -5.04 1.26
N ASP A 153 -6.00 -5.04 1.91
CA ASP A 153 -4.72 -4.71 1.29
C ASP A 153 -4.25 -5.83 0.35
N MET A 154 -3.85 -5.47 -0.87
CA MET A 154 -3.22 -6.38 -1.81
C MET A 154 -1.74 -6.10 -2.02
N ALA A 155 -1.25 -4.91 -1.70
CA ALA A 155 0.16 -4.55 -1.76
C ALA A 155 0.97 -5.35 -0.72
N CYS A 156 0.46 -5.46 0.50
CA CYS A 156 1.08 -6.22 1.60
C CYS A 156 0.02 -7.04 2.34
N ASN A 157 -0.65 -7.95 1.64
CA ASN A 157 -1.84 -8.63 2.17
C ASN A 157 -1.61 -9.39 3.50
N PHE A 158 -2.68 -9.44 4.31
CA PHE A 158 -2.66 -10.06 5.63
C PHE A 158 -2.34 -11.56 5.61
N MET A 159 -2.61 -12.28 4.52
CA MET A 159 -2.35 -13.72 4.45
C MET A 159 -0.85 -13.99 4.49
N MET A 160 -0.05 -13.18 3.78
CA MET A 160 1.42 -13.24 3.86
C MET A 160 1.91 -12.96 5.28
N GLY A 161 1.38 -11.92 5.93
CA GLY A 161 1.70 -11.59 7.32
C GLY A 161 1.32 -12.70 8.31
N GLN A 162 0.19 -13.37 8.09
CA GLN A 162 -0.27 -14.47 8.92
C GLN A 162 0.66 -15.69 8.78
N GLN A 163 1.00 -16.06 7.54
CA GLN A 163 1.94 -17.14 7.25
C GLN A 163 3.33 -16.84 7.82
N PHE A 164 3.84 -15.62 7.62
CA PHE A 164 5.10 -15.18 8.21
C PHE A 164 5.10 -15.35 9.73
N SER A 165 4.05 -14.86 10.40
CA SER A 165 3.92 -14.95 11.86
C SER A 165 3.92 -16.40 12.37
N ASP A 166 3.24 -17.30 11.65
CA ASP A 166 3.22 -18.73 11.98
C ASP A 166 4.59 -19.39 11.78
N GLN A 167 5.31 -19.04 10.71
CA GLN A 167 6.62 -19.61 10.37
C GLN A 167 7.76 -19.17 11.30
N LEU A 168 7.55 -18.15 12.14
CA LEU A 168 8.53 -17.75 13.16
C LEU A 168 8.75 -18.83 14.23
N GLY A 169 7.81 -19.76 14.41
CA GLY A 169 7.96 -20.89 15.33
C GLY A 169 7.82 -20.53 16.82
N PHE A 170 7.26 -19.36 17.12
CA PHE A 170 6.93 -19.00 18.50
C PHE A 170 5.78 -19.85 19.05
N LYS A 171 5.77 -20.08 20.37
CA LYS A 171 4.66 -20.77 21.04
C LYS A 171 3.36 -19.97 20.88
N ARG A 172 2.36 -20.55 20.23
CA ARG A 172 1.00 -19.98 20.13
C ARG A 172 0.33 -20.01 21.50
N ILE A 173 -0.11 -18.84 21.96
CA ILE A 173 -0.81 -18.63 23.24
C ILE A 173 -2.33 -18.64 23.01
N LEU A 174 -2.78 -18.00 21.93
CA LEU A 174 -4.18 -17.91 21.57
C LEU A 174 -4.34 -18.14 20.06
N GLY A 175 -5.26 -19.03 19.69
CA GLY A 175 -5.65 -19.25 18.30
C GLY A 175 -6.34 -18.01 17.70
N LYS A 176 -6.60 -18.07 16.39
CA LYS A 176 -7.29 -16.99 15.68
C LYS A 176 -8.65 -16.73 16.31
N THR A 177 -8.81 -15.55 16.91
CA THR A 177 -10.03 -15.15 17.61
C THR A 177 -10.44 -13.75 17.16
N PRO A 178 -11.74 -13.43 17.11
CA PRO A 178 -12.16 -12.07 16.77
C PRO A 178 -11.78 -11.11 17.91
N TRP A 179 -11.36 -9.91 17.55
CA TRP A 179 -11.30 -8.78 18.49
C TRP A 179 -12.41 -7.79 18.16
N LYS A 180 -12.85 -7.05 19.18
CA LYS A 180 -14.04 -6.19 19.07
C LYS A 180 -13.68 -4.75 19.41
N PHE A 181 -14.31 -3.83 18.69
CA PHE A 181 -14.34 -2.42 18.99
C PHE A 181 -15.80 -1.96 18.90
N ASP A 182 -16.28 -1.25 19.91
CA ASP A 182 -17.68 -0.80 20.02
C ASP A 182 -18.71 -1.88 19.65
N ARG A 183 -18.62 -3.04 20.33
CA ARG A 183 -19.52 -4.20 20.15
C ARG A 183 -19.50 -4.84 18.75
N GLN A 184 -18.68 -4.36 17.82
CA GLN A 184 -18.52 -4.90 16.47
C GLN A 184 -17.21 -5.66 16.33
N ILE A 185 -17.18 -6.66 15.45
CA ILE A 185 -15.93 -7.35 15.09
C ILE A 185 -15.09 -6.39 14.25
N ALA A 186 -13.95 -6.00 14.80
CA ALA A 186 -13.00 -5.09 14.16
C ALA A 186 -11.85 -5.84 13.48
N GLY A 187 -11.78 -7.17 13.63
CA GLY A 187 -10.89 -8.06 12.90
C GLY A 187 -10.58 -9.32 13.70
N PHE A 188 -9.44 -9.95 13.41
CA PHE A 188 -8.99 -11.16 14.10
C PHE A 188 -7.58 -10.98 14.68
N LYS A 189 -7.32 -11.64 15.82
CA LYS A 189 -6.01 -11.70 16.45
C LYS A 189 -5.55 -13.13 16.63
N THR A 190 -4.24 -13.33 16.51
CA THR A 190 -3.55 -14.57 16.92
C THR A 190 -2.39 -14.17 17.82
N MET A 191 -2.25 -14.80 18.99
CA MET A 191 -1.21 -14.44 19.95
C MET A 191 -0.17 -15.55 20.04
N PHE A 192 1.09 -15.14 19.99
CA PHE A 192 2.26 -15.95 20.26
C PHE A 192 3.02 -15.37 21.45
N LYS A 193 3.96 -16.13 22.01
CA LYS A 193 4.84 -15.62 23.06
C LYS A 193 5.68 -14.46 22.52
N GLY A 194 5.37 -13.23 22.95
CA GLY A 194 6.06 -11.99 22.59
C GLY A 194 5.61 -11.33 21.28
N LEU A 195 4.71 -11.95 20.51
CA LEU A 195 4.21 -11.41 19.24
C LEU A 195 2.70 -11.54 19.14
N THR A 196 2.04 -10.48 18.69
CA THR A 196 0.61 -10.50 18.33
C THR A 196 0.45 -10.18 16.85
N PHE A 197 -0.26 -11.05 16.13
CA PHE A 197 -0.69 -10.83 14.75
C PHE A 197 -2.15 -10.38 14.75
N LEU A 198 -2.46 -9.33 14.01
CA LEU A 198 -3.77 -8.68 13.97
C LEU A 198 -4.21 -8.41 12.52
N THR A 199 -5.45 -8.73 12.19
CA THR A 199 -6.13 -8.18 11.02
C THR A 199 -7.08 -7.08 11.44
N VAL A 200 -7.25 -6.07 10.57
CA VAL A 200 -8.15 -4.94 10.76
C VAL A 200 -9.21 -5.00 9.66
N ARG A 201 -10.45 -5.26 10.06
CA ARG A 201 -11.55 -5.54 9.15
C ARG A 201 -11.93 -4.32 8.33
N GLY A 202 -11.98 -4.49 7.02
CA GLY A 202 -12.34 -3.46 6.05
C GLY A 202 -11.36 -2.29 6.05
N ALA A 203 -10.10 -2.54 6.39
CA ALA A 203 -8.99 -1.62 6.20
C ALA A 203 -8.08 -2.19 5.12
N GLY A 204 -7.49 -1.32 4.31
CA GLY A 204 -6.39 -1.69 3.42
C GLY A 204 -5.00 -1.41 4.02
N HIS A 205 -4.01 -1.23 3.16
CA HIS A 205 -2.61 -0.86 3.43
C HIS A 205 -2.43 0.22 4.52
N MET A 206 -3.07 1.38 4.38
CA MET A 206 -3.01 2.47 5.36
C MET A 206 -4.11 2.32 6.42
N ALA A 207 -4.06 1.25 7.20
CA ALA A 207 -5.13 0.93 8.15
C ALA A 207 -5.57 2.10 9.07
N PRO A 208 -4.66 2.95 9.61
CA PRO A 208 -5.06 4.12 10.40
C PRO A 208 -5.86 5.17 9.62
N GLN A 209 -5.60 5.36 8.33
CA GLN A 209 -6.35 6.29 7.47
C GLN A 209 -7.82 5.85 7.33
N TRP A 210 -8.06 4.54 7.27
CA TRP A 210 -9.38 3.99 6.93
C TRP A 210 -10.19 3.47 8.13
N ARG A 211 -9.51 3.12 9.22
CA ARG A 211 -10.11 2.63 10.46
C ARG A 211 -9.49 3.32 11.67
N ALA A 212 -9.49 4.66 11.65
CA ALA A 212 -8.83 5.48 12.67
C ALA A 212 -9.25 5.15 14.11
N PRO A 213 -10.56 5.02 14.47
CA PRO A 213 -10.94 4.68 15.84
C PRO A 213 -10.44 3.30 16.29
N GLN A 214 -10.53 2.31 15.40
CA GLN A 214 -10.09 0.95 15.68
C GLN A 214 -8.57 0.89 15.84
N MET A 215 -7.82 1.58 14.98
CA MET A 215 -6.36 1.63 15.07
C MET A 215 -5.88 2.41 16.29
N TYR A 216 -6.55 3.51 16.65
CA TYR A 216 -6.26 4.22 17.88
C TYR A 216 -6.41 3.30 19.11
N TYR A 217 -7.51 2.55 19.18
CA TYR A 217 -7.71 1.56 20.23
C TYR A 217 -6.59 0.51 20.27
N VAL A 218 -6.25 -0.09 19.12
CA VAL A 218 -5.19 -1.11 19.01
C VAL A 218 -3.85 -0.58 19.51
N ILE A 219 -3.44 0.61 19.05
CA ILE A 219 -2.18 1.22 19.45
C ILE A 219 -2.19 1.55 20.95
N GLN A 220 -3.29 2.08 21.47
CA GLN A 220 -3.43 2.35 22.90
C GLN A 220 -3.31 1.08 23.75
N GLN A 221 -4.06 0.01 23.42
CA GLN A 221 -3.98 -1.26 24.15
C GLN A 221 -2.58 -1.86 24.05
N PHE A 222 -1.96 -1.79 22.87
CA PHE A 222 -0.59 -2.25 22.69
C PHE A 222 0.38 -1.50 23.60
N LEU A 223 0.38 -0.16 23.59
CA LEU A 223 1.28 0.66 24.40
C LEU A 223 1.08 0.44 25.90
N LEU A 224 -0.18 0.34 26.36
CA LEU A 224 -0.52 0.11 27.77
C LEU A 224 -0.34 -1.34 28.24
N ASN A 225 0.07 -2.24 27.34
CA ASN A 225 0.17 -3.68 27.62
C ASN A 225 -1.15 -4.30 28.08
N HIS A 226 -2.23 -3.86 27.46
CA HIS A 226 -3.57 -4.40 27.66
C HIS A 226 -3.93 -5.38 26.52
N PRO A 227 -4.88 -6.31 26.77
CA PRO A 227 -5.43 -7.15 25.71
C PRO A 227 -6.14 -6.31 24.64
N ILE A 228 -5.81 -6.58 23.36
CA ILE A 228 -6.52 -6.03 22.19
C ILE A 228 -7.82 -6.79 21.98
#